data_AF-A0A7X8VUH2-F1
#
_entry.id   AF-A0A7X8VUH2-F1
#
_cell.length_a   1.000
_cell.length_b   1.000
_cell.length_c   1.000
_cell.angle_alpha   90.00
_cell.angle_beta   90.00
_cell.angle_gamma   90.00
#
_symmetry.space_group_name_H-M   'P 1'
#
loop_
_entity.id
_entity.type
_entity.pdbx_description
1 polymer ?
#
loop_
_entity_poly.entity_id
_entity_poly.type
_entity_poly.pdbx_seq_one_letter_code
_entity_poly.pdbx_strand_id
1 'polypeptide(L)' 'HLPDSIPVGAESPPPESRAELQRYVESLPLTGPDCLAQATAQLQRALARRALRECDGNQSAAAAKLGIHRNSLRRILE' A
#
# COMPACT_ATOMS: atom_id res chain seq x y z
N HIS A 1 -19.75 9.17 -0.31
CA HIS A 1 -18.72 9.66 -1.24
C HIS A 1 -17.77 8.51 -1.57
N LEU A 2 -17.85 7.97 -2.78
CA LEU A 2 -16.78 7.15 -3.35
C LEU A 2 -15.66 8.10 -3.78
N PRO A 3 -14.37 7.78 -3.56
CA PRO A 3 -13.29 8.61 -4.06
C PRO A 3 -13.27 8.56 -5.59
N ASP A 4 -13.33 9.73 -6.20
CA ASP A 4 -13.18 9.90 -7.65
C ASP A 4 -11.80 9.42 -8.10
N SER A 5 -11.82 8.59 -9.14
CA SER A 5 -10.67 8.24 -10.00
C SER A 5 -9.63 7.27 -9.41
N ILE A 6 -9.91 5.97 -9.53
CA ILE A 6 -8.83 5.01 -9.77
C ILE A 6 -8.29 5.35 -11.17
N PRO A 7 -7.00 5.72 -11.34
CA PRO A 7 -6.47 6.02 -12.66
C PRO A 7 -6.61 4.78 -13.57
N VAL A 8 -7.51 4.90 -14.56
CA VAL A 8 -7.70 3.96 -15.67
C VAL A 8 -6.47 4.07 -16.56
N GLY A 9 -5.36 3.44 -16.17
CA GLY A 9 -4.10 3.58 -16.89
C GLY A 9 -2.91 2.83 -16.30
N ALA A 10 -3.02 2.24 -15.11
CA ALA A 10 -2.03 1.25 -14.69
C ALA A 10 -2.14 0.05 -15.63
N GLU A 11 -1.05 -0.32 -16.31
CA GLU A 11 -0.94 -1.62 -16.98
C GLU A 11 -1.50 -2.67 -16.05
N SER A 12 -2.44 -3.48 -16.57
CA SER A 12 -3.01 -4.56 -15.76
C SER A 12 -1.85 -5.39 -15.21
N PRO A 13 -1.79 -5.59 -13.88
CA PRO A 13 -0.71 -6.38 -13.32
C PRO A 13 -0.66 -7.74 -14.02
N PRO A 14 0.53 -8.31 -14.24
CA PRO A 14 0.67 -9.61 -14.88
C PRO A 14 -0.28 -10.64 -14.26
N PRO A 15 -0.77 -11.63 -15.03
CA PRO A 15 -1.72 -12.62 -14.51
C PRO A 15 -1.27 -13.30 -13.21
N GLU A 16 0.04 -13.54 -13.07
CA GLU A 16 0.64 -14.10 -11.86
C GLU A 16 0.46 -13.17 -10.64
N SER A 17 0.73 -11.88 -10.82
CA SER A 17 0.51 -10.86 -9.78
C SER A 17 -0.96 -10.72 -9.40
N ARG A 18 -1.90 -10.91 -10.33
CA ARG A 18 -3.35 -10.96 -10.02
C ARG A 18 -3.70 -12.18 -9.18
N ALA A 19 -3.16 -13.36 -9.50
CA ALA A 19 -3.42 -14.58 -8.74
C ALA A 19 -2.82 -14.53 -7.32
N GLU A 20 -1.64 -13.93 -7.17
CA GLU A 20 -1.02 -13.66 -5.85
C GLU A 20 -1.86 -12.71 -5.01
N LEU A 21 -2.32 -11.60 -5.62
CA LEU A 21 -3.17 -10.64 -4.94
C LEU A 21 -4.50 -11.27 -4.52
N GLN A 22 -5.12 -12.08 -5.39
CA GLN A 22 -6.35 -12.79 -5.04
C GLN A 22 -6.12 -13.72 -3.84
N ARG A 23 -5.03 -14.52 -3.85
CA ARG A 23 -4.68 -15.39 -2.72
C ARG A 23 -4.49 -14.61 -1.42
N TYR A 24 -3.85 -13.44 -1.48
CA TYR A 24 -3.72 -12.58 -0.32
C TYR A 24 -5.09 -12.13 0.18
N VAL A 25 -5.96 -11.64 -0.71
CA VAL A 25 -7.30 -11.17 -0.35
C VAL A 25 -8.15 -12.27 0.30
N GLU A 26 -8.15 -13.48 -0.26
CA GLU A 26 -8.88 -14.64 0.31
C GLU A 26 -8.34 -15.08 1.67
N SER A 27 -7.07 -14.77 1.99
CA SER A 27 -6.46 -15.10 3.27
C SER A 27 -6.78 -14.11 4.40
N LEU A 28 -7.36 -12.95 4.08
CA LEU A 28 -7.60 -11.90 5.07
C LEU A 28 -8.79 -12.23 5.98
N PRO A 29 -8.62 -12.21 7.31
CA PRO A 29 -9.74 -12.30 8.22
C PRO A 29 -10.53 -10.98 8.20
N LEU A 30 -11.63 -10.94 7.46
CA LEU A 30 -12.54 -9.79 7.39
C LEU A 30 -13.48 -9.73 8.59
N THR A 31 -12.91 -9.76 9.80
CA THR A 31 -13.65 -9.83 11.06
C THR A 31 -13.44 -8.58 11.90
N GLY A 32 -14.52 -8.02 12.45
CA GLY A 32 -14.47 -6.87 13.34
C GLY A 32 -14.42 -5.51 12.61
N PRO A 33 -14.47 -4.40 13.38
CA PRO A 33 -14.68 -3.05 12.84
C PRO A 33 -13.47 -2.51 12.05
N ASP A 34 -12.26 -2.98 12.34
CA ASP A 34 -11.02 -2.43 11.78
C ASP A 34 -10.34 -3.34 10.76
N CYS A 35 -11.01 -4.40 10.29
CA CYS A 35 -10.41 -5.41 9.42
C CYS A 35 -9.80 -4.81 8.13
N LEU A 36 -10.44 -3.80 7.53
CA LEU A 36 -9.90 -3.11 6.36
C LEU A 36 -8.61 -2.33 6.69
N ALA A 37 -8.58 -1.61 7.82
CA ALA A 37 -7.41 -0.88 8.26
C ALA A 37 -6.23 -1.83 8.53
N GLN A 38 -6.49 -2.97 9.17
CA GLN A 38 -5.48 -4.00 9.44
C GLN A 38 -4.96 -4.66 8.16
N ALA A 39 -5.87 -5.03 7.24
CA ALA A 39 -5.53 -5.63 5.95
C ALA A 39 -4.67 -4.71 5.09
N THR A 40 -4.99 -3.41 5.09
CA THR A 40 -4.26 -2.41 4.29
C THR A 40 -2.95 -1.98 4.95
N ALA A 41 -2.84 -2.01 6.28
CA ALA A 41 -1.61 -1.63 6.99
C ALA A 41 -0.40 -2.49 6.59
N GLN A 42 -0.59 -3.79 6.34
CA GLN A 42 0.50 -4.66 5.88
C GLN A 42 1.02 -4.24 4.50
N LEU A 43 0.11 -3.99 3.55
CA LEU A 43 0.46 -3.50 2.22
C LEU A 43 1.14 -2.12 2.28
N GLN A 44 0.59 -1.21 3.08
CA GLN A 44 1.16 0.13 3.30
C GLN A 44 2.60 0.05 3.83
N ARG A 45 2.87 -0.83 4.82
CA ARG A 45 4.22 -1.07 5.34
C ARG A 45 5.16 -1.63 4.29
N ALA A 46 4.70 -2.58 3.48
CA ALA A 46 5.51 -3.16 2.40
C ALA A 46 5.92 -2.09 1.37
N LEU A 47 4.97 -1.24 0.95
CA LEU A 47 5.21 -0.13 0.04
C LEU A 47 6.15 0.92 0.65
N ALA A 48 5.94 1.30 1.92
CA ALA A 48 6.79 2.25 2.64
C ALA A 48 8.25 1.76 2.72
N ARG A 49 8.45 0.48 3.09
CA ARG A 49 9.80 -0.12 3.15
C ARG A 49 10.46 -0.19 1.78
N ARG A 50 9.70 -0.52 0.73
CA ARG A 50 10.21 -0.52 -0.65
C ARG A 50 10.63 0.89 -1.08
N ALA A 51 9.79 1.90 -0.87
CA ALA A 51 10.10 3.28 -1.20
C ALA A 51 11.34 3.79 -0.45
N LEU A 52 11.50 3.44 0.83
CA LEU A 52 12.72 3.77 1.57
C LEU A 52 13.97 3.13 0.97
N ARG A 53 13.92 1.84 0.59
CA ARG A 53 15.07 1.19 -0.07
C ARG A 53 15.42 1.85 -1.40
N GLU A 54 14.41 2.19 -2.21
CA GLU A 54 14.60 2.86 -3.50
C GLU A 54 15.02 4.34 -3.38
N CYS A 55 14.97 4.91 -2.17
CA CYS A 55 15.38 6.29 -1.88
C CYS A 55 16.55 6.34 -0.88
N ASP A 56 17.31 5.26 -0.74
CA ASP A 56 18.48 5.17 0.15
C ASP A 56 18.20 5.60 1.60
N GLY A 57 16.99 5.29 2.10
CA GLY A 57 16.53 5.63 3.44
C GLY A 57 16.01 7.06 3.61
N ASN A 58 16.03 7.89 2.56
CA ASN A 58 15.52 9.25 2.63
C ASN A 58 13.99 9.27 2.76
N GLN A 59 13.50 9.54 3.97
CA GLN A 59 12.07 9.56 4.29
C GLN A 59 11.28 10.62 3.50
N SER A 60 11.88 11.79 3.25
CA SER A 60 11.20 12.85 2.50
C SER A 60 11.03 12.46 1.04
N ALA A 61 12.07 11.89 0.42
CA ALA A 61 12.00 11.38 -0.95
C ALA A 61 11.04 10.18 -1.05
N ALA A 62 11.07 9.24 -0.10
CA ALA A 62 10.16 8.11 -0.07
C ALA A 62 8.69 8.53 0.10
N ALA A 63 8.41 9.52 0.97
CA ALA A 63 7.08 10.06 1.16
C ALA A 63 6.57 10.76 -0.11
N ALA A 64 7.41 11.58 -0.74
CA ALA A 64 7.10 12.21 -2.02
C ALA A 64 6.82 11.18 -3.12
N LYS A 65 7.63 10.11 -3.21
CA LYS A 65 7.48 9.02 -4.18
C LYS A 65 6.15 8.26 -4.02
N LEU A 66 5.67 8.12 -2.79
CA LEU A 66 4.38 7.50 -2.49
C LEU A 66 3.19 8.47 -2.55
N GLY A 67 3.44 9.76 -2.80
CA GLY A 67 2.40 10.79 -2.81
C GLY A 67 1.75 11.03 -1.44
N ILE A 68 2.47 10.79 -0.34
CA ILE A 68 1.97 10.97 1.03
C ILE A 68 2.80 11.98 1.81
N HIS A 69 2.24 12.49 2.91
CA HIS A 69 2.99 13.33 3.84
C HIS A 69 4.03 12.52 4.62
N ARG A 70 5.20 13.11 4.92
CA ARG A 70 6.28 12.45 5.69
C ARG A 70 5.81 11.91 7.04
N ASN A 71 4.94 12.64 7.74
CA ASN A 71 4.36 12.17 9.01
C ASN A 71 3.48 10.92 8.83
N SER A 72 2.78 10.80 7.69
CA SER A 72 2.01 9.60 7.36
C SER A 72 2.94 8.41 7.09
N LEU A 73 4.03 8.62 6.36
CA LEU A 73 5.07 7.60 6.16
C LEU A 73 5.61 7.09 7.50
N ARG A 74 5.92 8.01 8.42
CA ARG A 74 6.38 7.66 9.77
C ARG A 74 5.34 6.81 10.52
N ARG A 75 4.08 7.24 10.56
CA ARG A 75 2.99 6.50 11.23
C ARG A 75 2.75 5.10 10.64
N ILE A 76 2.98 4.91 9.35
CA ILE A 76 2.89 3.60 8.69
C ILE A 76 4.01 2.66 9.18
N LEU A 77 5.20 3.21 9.45
CA LEU A 77 6.40 2.45 9.84
C LEU A 77 6.48 2.16 11.34
N GLU A 78 5.76 2.93 12.17
CA GLU A 78 5.52 2.65 13.59
C GLU A 78 4.63 1.38 13.78
#